data_AF-A0A3C1PQV9-F1
#
_entry.id   AF-A0A3C1PQV9-F1
#
_cell.length_a   1.000
_cell.length_b   1.000
_cell.length_c   1.000
_cell.angle_alpha   90.00
_cell.angle_beta   90.00
_cell.angle_gamma   90.00
#
_symmetry.space_group_name_H-M   'P 1'
#
loop_
_entity.id
_entity.type
_entity.pdbx_description
1 polymer ?
#
loop_
_entity_poly.entity_id
_entity_poly.type
_entity_poly.pdbx_seq_one_letter_code
_entity_poly.pdbx_strand_id
1 'polypeptide(L)'
;IWLPEVANKPAILITVLKHYKHIGELTKIFKKAEVREALGNNGVLIIDDEADQASLNTYARKNSKSEDWEDDEFSSTYSSILDLRASLSNYSYIQYTATPQAPLLINIMDLLSPKFHVVLTPGKAYTGGKTFFEENTDLIITIPDKEVYHHKHNQLTECPQSLIDALQLFLMGVAITVNIQQKEIFLSMMIHADREQDASKKFYDWVKNLIGIWSEIMKLNSKDPSKIELDKEFYRNYDEAIRRIENPPSFEEVMQEVLEVLFDTNMELVIQGSREIDWNNASAHILVGADMLNRGYTVEGLTVTYMPRYSIGKSNADTIQQRCRFFGYKRNYLDSCRVFIPLDSTIEYREYVKHEEIMRNMLKANTLERAEQLLILDSSMNPTRNNILSADVVSHKLSGWRQMNALQHIEENILFISNFLSSLTFKDFNNFGTPDRNHRYVKLEIEKVIEFLKDFKIMNMPDALRKSSTIQYLRYLADKQELKHAYIFEMSYAVVYGRERSLATENGVLKISNIFSGRSTTGSETYPGDKGIRFEDSLCIQIHKIKLKHSSMQWGNKVLYTLGIYYPEDFAHSFVGVKKYHE
;
A
#
# COMPACT_ATOMS: atom_id res chain seq x y z
N ILE A 1 -2.09 13.39 -34.09
CA ILE A 1 -2.17 12.93 -35.49
C ILE A 1 -3.28 11.90 -35.52
N TRP A 2 -4.43 12.24 -36.12
CA TRP A 2 -5.55 11.31 -36.30
C TRP A 2 -5.22 10.43 -37.51
N LEU A 3 -5.16 9.11 -37.30
CA LEU A 3 -5.02 8.13 -38.38
C LEU A 3 -6.38 7.44 -38.61
N PRO A 4 -6.84 7.37 -39.87
CA PRO A 4 -8.13 6.80 -40.24
C PRO A 4 -8.15 5.27 -40.15
N GLU A 5 -9.31 4.73 -39.80
CA GLU A 5 -9.80 3.36 -39.99
C GLU A 5 -8.74 2.23 -39.95
N VAL A 6 -8.38 1.81 -38.74
CA VAL A 6 -7.82 0.47 -38.50
C VAL A 6 -8.97 -0.45 -38.11
N ALA A 7 -9.18 -1.54 -38.87
CA ALA A 7 -10.21 -2.56 -38.64
C ALA A 7 -10.11 -3.24 -37.25
N ASN A 8 -8.98 -3.07 -36.56
CA ASN A 8 -8.79 -3.39 -35.15
C ASN A 8 -8.82 -2.09 -34.35
N LYS A 9 -9.76 -1.96 -33.40
CA LYS A 9 -9.72 -0.90 -32.39
C LYS A 9 -8.36 -0.96 -31.68
N PRO A 10 -7.45 0.00 -31.88
CA PRO A 10 -6.12 -0.07 -31.28
C PRO A 10 -6.24 0.04 -29.75
N ALA A 11 -5.49 -0.76 -29.01
CA ALA A 11 -5.34 -0.58 -27.58
C ALA A 11 -4.54 0.71 -27.32
N ILE A 12 -5.14 1.67 -26.60
CA ILE A 12 -4.49 2.93 -26.26
C ILE A 12 -3.84 2.78 -24.88
N LEU A 13 -2.52 2.95 -24.81
CA LEU A 13 -1.79 3.01 -23.55
C LEU A 13 -1.56 4.48 -23.18
N ILE A 14 -1.99 4.87 -21.97
CA ILE A 14 -1.78 6.21 -21.43
C ILE A 14 -0.94 6.07 -20.15
N THR A 15 0.27 6.61 -20.17
CA THR A 15 1.16 6.66 -18.99
C THR A 15 1.00 8.00 -18.30
N VAL A 16 0.69 7.99 -17.00
CA VAL A 16 0.48 9.21 -16.21
C VAL A 16 1.25 9.10 -14.90
N LEU A 17 2.02 10.15 -14.56
CA LEU A 17 2.63 10.26 -13.23
C LEU A 17 1.55 10.37 -12.16
N LYS A 18 1.65 9.52 -11.13
CA LYS A 18 0.67 9.40 -10.05
C LYS A 18 0.63 10.65 -9.16
N HIS A 19 -0.08 11.67 -9.61
CA HIS A 19 -0.24 12.94 -8.93
C HIS A 19 -1.60 13.57 -9.28
N TYR A 20 -2.28 14.12 -8.27
CA TYR A 20 -3.67 14.58 -8.39
C TYR A 20 -3.92 15.53 -9.57
N LYS A 21 -2.96 16.40 -9.92
CA LYS A 21 -3.10 17.31 -11.08
C LYS A 21 -3.17 16.54 -12.40
N HIS A 22 -2.28 15.58 -12.61
CA HIS A 22 -2.21 14.84 -13.87
C HIS A 22 -3.41 13.89 -14.03
N ILE A 23 -3.82 13.24 -12.93
CA ILE A 23 -5.03 12.42 -12.88
C ILE A 23 -6.27 13.28 -13.12
N GLY A 24 -6.30 14.50 -12.56
CA GLY A 24 -7.36 15.47 -12.79
C GLY A 24 -7.47 15.91 -14.26
N GLU A 25 -6.36 16.19 -14.93
CA GLU A 25 -6.37 16.50 -16.37
C GLU A 25 -6.85 15.31 -17.21
N LEU A 26 -6.40 14.09 -16.88
CA LEU A 26 -6.89 12.87 -17.54
C LEU A 26 -8.40 12.70 -17.34
N THR A 27 -8.89 12.95 -16.12
CA THR A 27 -10.32 12.89 -15.79
C THR A 27 -11.13 13.90 -16.59
N LYS A 28 -10.61 15.12 -16.81
CA LYS A 28 -11.27 16.12 -17.67
C LYS A 28 -11.42 15.63 -19.10
N ILE A 29 -10.42 14.91 -19.63
CA ILE A 29 -10.50 14.31 -20.98
C ILE A 29 -11.61 13.28 -21.03
N PHE A 30 -11.68 12.34 -20.08
CA PHE A 30 -12.73 11.32 -20.04
C PHE A 30 -14.14 11.87 -19.76
N LYS A 31 -14.25 13.08 -19.20
CA LYS A 31 -15.55 13.76 -19.03
C LYS A 31 -16.06 14.44 -20.30
N LYS A 32 -15.24 14.64 -21.34
CA LYS A 32 -15.68 15.26 -22.62
C LYS A 32 -16.69 14.38 -23.34
N ALA A 33 -17.75 14.99 -23.88
CA ALA A 33 -18.83 14.27 -24.56
C ALA A 33 -18.32 13.37 -25.70
N GLU A 34 -17.45 13.91 -26.56
CA GLU A 34 -16.83 13.20 -27.69
C GLU A 34 -16.06 11.93 -27.23
N VAL A 35 -15.32 12.04 -26.12
CA VAL A 35 -14.54 10.91 -25.57
C VAL A 35 -15.47 9.88 -24.94
N ARG A 36 -16.51 10.30 -24.23
CA ARG A 36 -17.51 9.40 -23.64
C ARG A 36 -18.28 8.64 -24.71
N GLU A 37 -18.65 9.32 -25.80
CA GLU A 37 -19.34 8.72 -26.94
C GLU A 37 -18.44 7.71 -27.67
N ALA A 38 -17.18 8.08 -27.93
CA ALA A 38 -16.21 7.17 -28.56
C ALA A 38 -15.86 5.97 -27.67
N LEU A 39 -15.74 6.17 -26.35
CA LEU A 39 -15.44 5.11 -25.40
C LEU A 39 -16.63 4.16 -25.23
N GLY A 40 -17.86 4.68 -25.19
CA GLY A 40 -19.09 3.90 -25.06
C GLY A 40 -19.04 2.90 -23.90
N ASN A 41 -19.15 1.61 -24.22
CA ASN A 41 -19.08 0.49 -23.27
C ASN A 41 -17.73 -0.26 -23.29
N ASN A 42 -16.73 0.24 -24.03
CA ASN A 42 -15.40 -0.39 -24.06
C ASN A 42 -14.78 -0.32 -22.66
N GLY A 43 -14.11 -1.39 -22.23
CA GLY A 43 -13.49 -1.47 -20.90
C GLY A 43 -12.19 -0.68 -20.82
N VAL A 44 -12.00 0.05 -19.72
CA VAL A 44 -10.74 0.73 -19.37
C VAL A 44 -10.02 -0.05 -18.28
N LEU A 45 -8.77 -0.42 -18.53
CA LEU A 45 -7.90 -1.00 -17.51
C LEU A 45 -7.01 0.09 -16.89
N ILE A 46 -7.14 0.30 -15.59
CA ILE A 46 -6.29 1.19 -14.81
C ILE A 46 -5.32 0.32 -14.02
N ILE A 47 -4.03 0.50 -14.23
CA ILE A 47 -2.96 -0.15 -13.46
C ILE A 47 -2.35 0.89 -12.54
N ASP A 48 -2.51 0.65 -11.25
CA ASP A 48 -1.97 1.46 -10.16
C ASP A 48 -0.69 0.81 -9.65
N ASP A 49 0.44 1.18 -10.25
CA ASP A 49 1.78 0.72 -9.87
C ASP A 49 2.23 1.38 -8.56
N GLU A 50 2.79 0.62 -7.61
CA GLU A 50 3.08 1.06 -6.23
C GLU A 50 1.82 1.60 -5.50
N ALA A 51 0.75 0.79 -5.51
CA ALA A 51 -0.56 1.14 -4.97
C ALA A 51 -0.58 1.43 -3.45
N ASP A 52 0.40 0.94 -2.71
CA ASP A 52 0.54 1.10 -1.26
C ASP A 52 1.01 2.50 -0.85
N GLN A 53 1.45 3.33 -1.81
CA GLN A 53 2.12 4.59 -1.48
C GLN A 53 1.23 5.84 -1.53
N ALA A 54 0.87 6.30 -2.74
CA ALA A 54 0.16 7.57 -2.90
C ALA A 54 -1.35 7.41 -3.15
N SER A 55 -1.77 6.17 -3.45
CA SER A 55 -3.17 5.87 -3.72
C SER A 55 -3.97 5.74 -2.44
N LEU A 56 -3.34 5.51 -1.29
CA LEU A 56 -4.01 5.32 0.00
C LEU A 56 -4.41 6.66 0.64
N ASN A 57 -5.51 6.64 1.41
CA ASN A 57 -5.89 7.81 2.19
C ASN A 57 -4.97 8.00 3.41
N THR A 58 -4.13 9.03 3.37
CA THR A 58 -3.18 9.36 4.45
C THR A 58 -3.84 9.98 5.69
N TYR A 59 -5.12 10.36 5.62
CA TYR A 59 -5.87 10.99 6.70
C TYR A 59 -6.60 10.00 7.64
N ALA A 60 -6.50 8.69 7.40
CA ALA A 60 -7.22 7.65 8.16
C ALA A 60 -7.10 7.80 9.70
N ARG A 61 -5.91 8.12 10.22
CA ARG A 61 -5.67 8.32 11.67
C ARG A 61 -6.28 9.61 12.22
N LYS A 62 -6.36 10.67 11.42
CA LYS A 62 -7.03 11.90 11.82
C LYS A 62 -8.55 11.65 11.86
N ASN A 63 -9.05 11.03 10.81
CA ASN A 63 -10.46 10.67 10.64
C ASN A 63 -10.94 9.71 11.73
N SER A 64 -10.11 8.78 12.22
CA SER A 64 -10.50 7.84 13.28
C SER A 64 -10.84 8.52 14.62
N LYS A 65 -10.44 9.77 14.83
CA LYS A 65 -10.70 10.54 16.04
C LYS A 65 -11.94 11.44 15.95
N SER A 66 -12.54 11.55 14.78
CA SER A 66 -13.79 12.30 14.61
C SER A 66 -14.98 11.47 15.09
N GLU A 67 -15.99 12.12 15.66
CA GLU A 67 -17.26 11.48 16.04
C GLU A 67 -18.16 11.21 14.82
N ASP A 68 -17.98 11.99 13.75
CA ASP A 68 -18.72 11.83 12.50
C ASP A 68 -17.81 11.58 11.29
N TRP A 69 -18.33 10.78 10.37
CA TRP A 69 -17.68 10.42 9.11
C TRP A 69 -17.74 11.56 8.09
N GLU A 70 -18.61 12.54 8.30
CA GLU A 70 -18.76 13.69 7.41
C GLU A 70 -17.60 14.68 7.51
N ASP A 71 -16.85 14.63 8.61
CA ASP A 71 -15.64 15.45 8.83
C ASP A 71 -14.36 14.77 8.29
N ASP A 72 -14.50 13.63 7.60
CA ASP A 72 -13.36 12.87 7.10
C ASP A 72 -12.65 13.61 5.96
N GLU A 73 -11.34 13.81 6.15
CA GLU A 73 -10.48 14.35 5.11
C GLU A 73 -9.93 13.22 4.23
N PHE A 74 -9.65 13.54 2.97
CA PHE A 74 -9.09 12.60 1.99
C PHE A 74 -7.87 13.20 1.31
N SER A 75 -6.86 12.37 1.02
CA SER A 75 -5.70 12.84 0.27
C SER A 75 -6.09 13.21 -1.16
N SER A 76 -5.44 14.24 -1.71
CA SER A 76 -5.77 14.77 -3.05
C SER A 76 -5.60 13.72 -4.15
N THR A 77 -4.56 12.89 -4.06
CA THR A 77 -4.32 11.79 -5.00
C THR A 77 -5.42 10.72 -4.88
N TYR A 78 -5.77 10.30 -3.67
CA TYR A 78 -6.87 9.36 -3.42
C TYR A 78 -8.17 9.86 -4.07
N SER A 79 -8.58 11.10 -3.78
CA SER A 79 -9.79 11.70 -4.36
C SER A 79 -9.74 11.77 -5.89
N SER A 80 -8.60 12.13 -6.47
CA SER A 80 -8.45 12.19 -7.94
C SER A 80 -8.58 10.83 -8.63
N ILE A 81 -8.11 9.75 -8.01
CA ILE A 81 -8.26 8.38 -8.53
C ILE A 81 -9.73 7.98 -8.51
N LEU A 82 -10.45 8.30 -7.43
CA LEU A 82 -11.89 8.04 -7.34
C LEU A 82 -12.68 8.83 -8.40
N ASP A 83 -12.35 10.10 -8.60
CA ASP A 83 -12.98 10.94 -9.63
C ASP A 83 -12.74 10.41 -11.05
N LEU A 84 -11.52 9.93 -11.33
CA LEU A 84 -11.20 9.28 -12.60
C LEU A 84 -12.08 8.05 -12.80
N ARG A 85 -12.16 7.17 -11.79
CA ARG A 85 -13.00 5.97 -11.83
C ARG A 85 -14.47 6.30 -12.04
N ALA A 86 -14.99 7.31 -11.34
CA ALA A 86 -16.38 7.75 -11.48
C ALA A 86 -16.68 8.37 -12.86
N SER A 87 -15.67 8.84 -13.59
CA SER A 87 -15.83 9.35 -14.96
C SER A 87 -15.97 8.26 -16.03
N LEU A 88 -15.67 7.01 -15.68
CA LEU A 88 -15.65 5.87 -16.59
C LEU A 88 -16.86 4.96 -16.37
N SER A 89 -17.53 4.57 -17.46
CA SER A 89 -18.71 3.69 -17.43
C SER A 89 -18.36 2.22 -17.18
N ASN A 90 -17.24 1.75 -17.72
CA ASN A 90 -16.78 0.36 -17.62
C ASN A 90 -15.26 0.33 -17.39
N TYR A 91 -14.83 -0.04 -16.17
CA TYR A 91 -13.41 -0.05 -15.82
C TYR A 91 -13.01 -1.20 -14.89
N SER A 92 -11.74 -1.58 -14.96
CA SER A 92 -11.06 -2.43 -13.97
C SER A 92 -9.89 -1.67 -13.37
N TYR A 93 -9.73 -1.76 -12.05
CA TYR A 93 -8.65 -1.12 -11.31
C TYR A 93 -7.76 -2.20 -10.70
N ILE A 94 -6.53 -2.32 -11.17
CA ILE A 94 -5.54 -3.29 -10.71
C ILE A 94 -4.49 -2.56 -9.89
N GLN A 95 -4.37 -2.94 -8.62
CA GLN A 95 -3.31 -2.50 -7.73
C GLN A 95 -2.12 -3.45 -7.88
N TYR A 96 -0.95 -2.90 -8.21
CA TYR A 96 0.29 -3.64 -8.29
C TYR A 96 1.26 -3.07 -7.26
N THR A 97 1.80 -3.92 -6.39
CA THR A 97 2.74 -3.51 -5.35
C THR A 97 3.58 -4.71 -4.87
N ALA A 98 4.81 -4.43 -4.43
CA ALA A 98 5.65 -5.39 -3.73
C ALA A 98 5.36 -5.42 -2.21
N THR A 99 4.65 -4.41 -1.68
CA THR A 99 4.28 -4.22 -0.27
C THR A 99 2.75 -4.22 -0.11
N PRO A 100 2.11 -5.40 -0.17
CA PRO A 100 0.64 -5.49 -0.12
C PRO A 100 0.08 -5.22 1.28
N GLN A 101 0.91 -5.01 2.31
CA GLN A 101 0.48 -4.78 3.69
C GLN A 101 -0.55 -3.66 3.75
N ALA A 102 -0.21 -2.48 3.24
CA ALA A 102 -1.10 -1.35 3.34
C ALA A 102 -2.38 -1.56 2.52
N PRO A 103 -2.36 -2.03 1.25
CA PRO A 103 -3.55 -2.40 0.47
C PRO A 103 -4.46 -3.45 1.10
N LEU A 104 -3.90 -4.48 1.74
CA LEU A 104 -4.65 -5.53 2.45
C LEU A 104 -5.20 -5.04 3.80
N LEU A 105 -4.57 -4.03 4.39
CA LEU A 105 -5.00 -3.40 5.63
C LEU A 105 -5.83 -2.13 5.38
N ILE A 106 -6.04 -1.73 4.12
CA ILE A 106 -7.07 -0.74 3.82
C ILE A 106 -8.38 -1.36 4.30
N ASN A 107 -9.21 -0.55 4.95
CA ASN A 107 -10.57 -0.91 5.29
C ASN A 107 -11.22 -1.65 4.10
N ILE A 108 -11.65 -2.90 4.25
CA ILE A 108 -12.16 -3.81 3.19
C ILE A 108 -13.21 -3.17 2.24
N MET A 109 -13.82 -2.04 2.62
CA MET A 109 -14.70 -1.26 1.71
C MET A 109 -14.39 0.23 1.62
N ASP A 110 -13.13 0.60 1.80
CA ASP A 110 -12.58 1.70 1.02
C ASP A 110 -12.83 1.39 -0.47
N LEU A 111 -13.18 2.41 -1.24
CA LEU A 111 -13.43 2.25 -2.68
C LEU A 111 -12.23 1.65 -3.43
N LEU A 112 -11.02 1.80 -2.89
CA LEU A 112 -9.78 1.23 -3.43
C LEU A 112 -9.40 -0.13 -2.83
N SER A 113 -10.27 -0.76 -2.04
CA SER A 113 -9.98 -2.09 -1.50
C SER A 113 -10.03 -3.15 -2.59
N PRO A 114 -9.05 -4.07 -2.61
CA PRO A 114 -9.01 -5.14 -3.58
C PRO A 114 -10.23 -6.06 -3.42
N LYS A 115 -10.74 -6.58 -4.54
CA LYS A 115 -11.80 -7.62 -4.53
C LYS A 115 -11.24 -9.04 -4.59
N PHE A 116 -9.99 -9.15 -5.03
CA PHE A 116 -9.23 -10.38 -5.15
C PHE A 116 -7.75 -10.01 -5.09
N HIS A 117 -6.90 -11.01 -4.84
CA HIS A 117 -5.47 -10.86 -4.93
C HIS A 117 -4.88 -11.98 -5.79
N VAL A 118 -3.73 -11.70 -6.40
CA VAL A 118 -2.94 -12.69 -7.13
C VAL A 118 -1.50 -12.52 -6.66
N VAL A 119 -0.92 -13.59 -6.11
CA VAL A 119 0.49 -13.59 -5.71
C VAL A 119 1.33 -13.95 -6.92
N LEU A 120 2.14 -13.00 -7.38
CA LEU A 120 3.06 -13.22 -8.49
C LEU A 120 4.28 -14.01 -8.02
N THR A 121 4.68 -15.01 -8.82
CA THR A 121 5.90 -15.79 -8.57
C THR A 121 7.00 -15.27 -9.48
N PRO A 122 8.16 -14.86 -8.91
CA PRO A 122 9.26 -14.38 -9.73
C PRO A 122 9.83 -15.52 -10.59
N GLY A 123 10.50 -15.16 -11.69
CA GLY A 123 11.21 -16.13 -12.53
C GLY A 123 12.37 -16.79 -11.78
N LYS A 124 12.83 -17.95 -12.27
CA LYS A 124 13.92 -18.74 -11.64
C LYS A 124 15.25 -17.99 -11.49
N ALA A 125 15.48 -16.96 -12.30
CA ALA A 125 16.69 -16.15 -12.28
C ALA A 125 16.62 -14.95 -11.30
N TYR A 126 15.47 -14.73 -10.65
CA TYR A 126 15.32 -13.67 -9.64
C TYR A 126 15.98 -14.09 -8.33
N THR A 127 16.74 -13.17 -7.76
CA THR A 127 17.42 -13.29 -6.46
C THR A 127 16.88 -12.19 -5.55
N GLY A 128 16.27 -12.58 -4.43
CA GLY A 128 15.58 -11.66 -3.52
C GLY A 128 15.98 -11.87 -2.07
N GLY A 129 15.09 -11.47 -1.16
CA GLY A 129 15.30 -11.54 0.29
C GLY A 129 15.76 -12.91 0.78
N LYS A 130 15.06 -13.99 0.41
CA LYS A 130 15.46 -15.36 0.73
C LYS A 130 16.87 -15.70 0.25
N THR A 131 17.19 -15.32 -0.99
CA THR A 131 18.49 -15.62 -1.58
C THR A 131 19.63 -15.05 -0.76
N PHE A 132 19.53 -13.79 -0.33
CA PHE A 132 20.61 -13.11 0.42
C PHE A 132 20.58 -13.34 1.93
N PHE A 133 19.39 -13.48 2.53
CA PHE A 133 19.23 -13.50 3.99
C PHE A 133 18.86 -14.86 4.59
N GLU A 134 18.58 -15.87 3.76
CA GLU A 134 18.34 -17.25 4.20
C GLU A 134 19.29 -18.26 3.51
N GLU A 135 19.40 -18.22 2.19
CA GLU A 135 20.13 -19.23 1.40
C GLU A 135 21.63 -18.96 1.29
N ASN A 136 22.03 -17.69 1.13
CA ASN A 136 23.41 -17.27 0.82
C ASN A 136 23.87 -16.16 1.78
N THR A 137 23.72 -16.38 3.09
CA THR A 137 23.98 -15.36 4.10
C THR A 137 25.43 -14.90 4.16
N ASP A 138 26.35 -15.69 3.62
CA ASP A 138 27.77 -15.36 3.46
C ASP A 138 28.03 -14.25 2.43
N LEU A 139 27.06 -13.92 1.55
CA LEU A 139 27.15 -12.75 0.66
C LEU A 139 26.94 -11.42 1.40
N ILE A 140 26.44 -11.47 2.64
CA ILE A 140 26.29 -10.31 3.52
C ILE A 140 27.57 -10.14 4.35
N ILE A 141 28.22 -8.99 4.21
CA ILE A 141 29.42 -8.63 4.96
C ILE A 141 29.05 -7.52 5.96
N THR A 142 29.30 -7.77 7.24
CA THR A 142 28.97 -6.83 8.31
C THR A 142 29.97 -5.68 8.33
N ILE A 143 29.49 -4.45 8.20
CA ILE A 143 30.29 -3.24 8.41
C ILE A 143 30.55 -3.08 9.92
N PRO A 144 31.82 -2.94 10.37
CA PRO A 144 32.12 -2.70 11.79
C PRO A 144 31.46 -1.41 12.30
N ASP A 145 30.91 -1.41 13.52
CA ASP A 145 30.15 -0.28 14.09
C ASP A 145 30.89 1.07 14.00
N LYS A 146 32.21 1.05 14.21
CA LYS A 146 33.06 2.25 14.12
C LYS A 146 33.11 2.87 12.71
N GLU A 147 32.82 2.07 11.68
CA GLU A 147 32.83 2.44 10.26
C GLU A 147 31.41 2.71 9.72
N VAL A 148 30.38 2.56 10.55
CA VAL A 148 29.00 2.89 10.19
C VAL A 148 28.81 4.39 10.26
N TYR A 149 28.53 5.03 9.12
CA TYR A 149 28.36 6.47 9.00
C TYR A 149 27.02 6.95 9.58
N HIS A 150 27.06 8.07 10.30
CA HIS A 150 25.88 8.82 10.68
C HIS A 150 26.20 10.31 10.78
N HIS A 151 25.51 11.17 10.02
CA HIS A 151 25.75 12.61 9.95
C HIS A 151 25.84 13.32 11.32
N LYS A 152 25.13 12.84 12.36
CA LYS A 152 25.19 13.40 13.73
C LYS A 152 25.97 12.60 14.76
N HIS A 153 26.06 11.29 14.60
CA HIS A 153 26.46 10.38 15.69
C HIS A 153 27.79 9.70 15.41
N ASN A 154 28.16 9.56 14.14
CA ASN A 154 29.43 9.00 13.72
C ASN A 154 29.84 9.57 12.36
N GLN A 155 30.43 10.78 12.36
CA GLN A 155 31.03 11.34 11.15
C GLN A 155 32.43 10.76 10.96
N LEU A 156 32.58 9.87 10.00
CA LEU A 156 33.87 9.25 9.67
C LEU A 156 34.86 10.31 9.16
N THR A 157 36.05 10.44 9.74
CA THR A 157 37.05 11.43 9.30
C THR A 157 37.91 10.94 8.13
N GLU A 158 38.05 9.63 7.99
CA GLU A 158 38.85 8.95 6.99
C GLU A 158 38.02 7.89 6.25
N CYS A 159 38.54 7.41 5.11
CA CYS A 159 37.91 6.35 4.35
C CYS A 159 37.91 5.04 5.17
N PRO A 160 36.75 4.43 5.43
CA PRO A 160 36.68 3.19 6.22
C PRO A 160 37.29 2.01 5.46
N GLN A 161 37.90 1.07 6.19
CA GLN A 161 38.51 -0.13 5.60
C GLN A 161 37.47 -0.98 4.87
N SER A 162 36.26 -1.10 5.41
CA SER A 162 35.18 -1.84 4.77
C SER A 162 34.75 -1.25 3.41
N LEU A 163 34.92 0.06 3.17
CA LEU A 163 34.71 0.65 1.84
C LEU A 163 35.86 0.29 0.89
N ILE A 164 37.09 0.28 1.39
CA ILE A 164 38.27 -0.15 0.61
C ILE A 164 38.09 -1.62 0.18
N ASP A 165 37.73 -2.50 1.11
CA ASP A 165 37.50 -3.92 0.85
C ASP A 165 36.36 -4.12 -0.16
N ALA A 166 35.25 -3.40 0.01
CA ALA A 166 34.12 -3.44 -0.92
C ALA A 166 34.51 -3.00 -2.34
N LEU A 167 35.34 -1.95 -2.47
CA LEU A 167 35.82 -1.46 -3.76
C LEU A 167 36.79 -2.45 -4.43
N GLN A 168 37.70 -3.05 -3.66
CA GLN A 168 38.63 -4.07 -4.17
C GLN A 168 37.86 -5.30 -4.67
N LEU A 169 36.87 -5.78 -3.90
CA LEU A 169 36.00 -6.89 -4.31
C LEU A 169 35.17 -6.55 -5.55
N PHE A 170 34.71 -5.29 -5.68
CA PHE A 170 34.02 -4.85 -6.88
C PHE A 170 34.91 -4.91 -8.12
N LEU A 171 36.11 -4.34 -8.06
CA LEU A 171 37.05 -4.32 -9.18
C LEU A 171 37.48 -5.74 -9.59
N MET A 172 37.83 -6.59 -8.62
CA MET A 172 38.11 -8.01 -8.89
C MET A 172 36.88 -8.74 -9.44
N GLY A 173 35.68 -8.44 -8.94
CA GLY A 173 34.43 -9.01 -9.42
C GLY A 173 34.16 -8.68 -10.89
N VAL A 174 34.43 -7.45 -11.32
CA VAL A 174 34.35 -7.03 -12.73
C VAL A 174 35.40 -7.77 -13.55
N ALA A 175 36.67 -7.73 -13.13
CA ALA A 175 37.77 -8.42 -13.80
C ALA A 175 37.44 -9.91 -14.04
N ILE A 176 36.93 -10.60 -13.02
CA ILE A 176 36.61 -12.03 -13.14
C ILE A 176 35.34 -12.26 -13.97
N THR A 177 34.25 -11.57 -13.68
CA THR A 177 32.93 -11.90 -14.25
C THR A 177 32.77 -11.37 -15.68
N VAL A 178 33.30 -10.18 -15.95
CA VAL A 178 33.17 -9.46 -17.23
C VAL A 178 34.32 -9.82 -18.16
N ASN A 179 35.57 -9.61 -17.74
CA ASN A 179 36.71 -9.76 -18.65
C ASN A 179 37.11 -11.24 -18.85
N ILE A 180 37.27 -11.98 -17.74
CA ILE A 180 37.77 -13.37 -17.78
C ILE A 180 36.65 -14.34 -18.15
N GLN A 181 35.52 -14.31 -17.42
CA GLN A 181 34.42 -15.27 -17.63
C GLN A 181 33.43 -14.84 -18.70
N GLN A 182 33.38 -13.56 -19.06
CA GLN A 182 32.48 -13.00 -20.08
C GLN A 182 31.00 -13.37 -19.85
N LYS A 183 30.57 -13.43 -18.58
CA LYS A 183 29.19 -13.76 -18.20
C LYS A 183 28.24 -12.57 -18.35
N GLU A 184 28.76 -11.37 -18.14
CA GLU A 184 28.04 -10.11 -18.21
C GLU A 184 28.88 -9.09 -18.98
N ILE A 185 28.24 -8.08 -19.56
CA ILE A 185 28.93 -7.02 -20.33
C ILE A 185 29.50 -5.91 -19.44
N PHE A 186 28.92 -5.70 -18.27
CA PHE A 186 29.39 -4.77 -17.24
C PHE A 186 28.86 -5.21 -15.87
N LEU A 187 29.49 -4.72 -14.81
CA LEU A 187 28.94 -4.80 -13.45
C LEU A 187 28.94 -3.43 -12.79
N SER A 188 28.13 -3.28 -11.76
CA SER A 188 28.03 -2.03 -11.00
C SER A 188 28.14 -2.18 -9.50
N MET A 189 28.59 -1.10 -8.86
CA MET A 189 28.64 -0.91 -7.42
C MET A 189 27.73 0.23 -7.01
N MET A 190 27.00 0.06 -5.91
CA MET A 190 26.20 1.11 -5.30
C MET A 190 26.73 1.47 -3.93
N ILE A 191 26.98 2.76 -3.70
CA ILE A 191 27.37 3.33 -2.41
C ILE A 191 26.27 4.28 -1.94
N HIS A 192 25.66 3.95 -0.81
CA HIS A 192 24.54 4.71 -0.25
C HIS A 192 24.72 4.94 1.25
N ALA A 193 25.44 6.02 1.57
CA ALA A 193 25.94 6.31 2.93
C ALA A 193 24.95 7.06 3.83
N ASP A 194 24.19 8.04 3.32
CA ASP A 194 23.16 8.75 4.08
C ASP A 194 22.16 9.36 3.09
N ARG A 195 21.04 9.92 3.59
CA ARG A 195 20.11 10.75 2.82
C ARG A 195 20.72 12.10 2.44
N GLU A 196 21.72 12.57 3.18
CA GLU A 196 22.37 13.86 2.93
C GLU A 196 23.29 13.83 1.69
N GLN A 197 23.20 14.87 0.86
CA GLN A 197 24.04 15.00 -0.34
C GLN A 197 25.52 15.16 0.00
N ASP A 198 25.84 15.82 1.12
CA ASP A 198 27.22 16.01 1.57
C ASP A 198 27.90 14.68 1.92
N ALA A 199 27.15 13.73 2.50
CA ALA A 199 27.64 12.37 2.72
C ALA A 199 27.95 11.68 1.38
N SER A 200 27.05 11.77 0.39
CA SER A 200 27.28 11.17 -0.93
C SER A 200 28.54 11.73 -1.59
N LYS A 201 28.74 13.05 -1.54
CA LYS A 201 29.93 13.71 -2.10
C LYS A 201 31.21 13.25 -1.39
N LYS A 202 31.19 13.14 -0.07
CA LYS A 202 32.33 12.68 0.72
C LYS A 202 32.78 11.27 0.33
N PHE A 203 31.85 10.34 0.23
CA PHE A 203 32.15 8.96 -0.20
C PHE A 203 32.63 8.92 -1.66
N TYR A 204 32.04 9.72 -2.54
CA TYR A 204 32.48 9.85 -3.93
C TYR A 204 33.94 10.33 -4.02
N ASP A 205 34.30 11.38 -3.27
CA ASP A 205 35.66 11.91 -3.27
C ASP A 205 36.68 10.88 -2.74
N TRP A 206 36.33 10.07 -1.74
CA TRP A 206 37.19 8.99 -1.26
C TRP A 206 37.42 7.91 -2.32
N VAL A 207 36.37 7.40 -2.94
CA VAL A 207 36.50 6.36 -3.98
C VAL A 207 37.26 6.90 -5.18
N LYS A 208 36.98 8.14 -5.61
CA LYS A 208 37.70 8.79 -6.71
C LYS A 208 39.21 8.89 -6.42
N ASN A 209 39.58 9.27 -5.20
CA ASN A 209 40.98 9.35 -4.80
C ASN A 209 41.63 7.95 -4.76
N LEU A 210 40.96 6.93 -4.24
CA LEU A 210 41.47 5.55 -4.23
C LEU A 210 41.72 5.03 -5.64
N ILE A 211 40.75 5.17 -6.55
CA ILE A 211 40.90 4.74 -7.95
C ILE A 211 42.06 5.46 -8.63
N GLY A 212 42.18 6.77 -8.42
CA GLY A 212 43.30 7.55 -8.97
C GLY A 212 44.66 7.07 -8.45
N ILE A 213 44.79 6.84 -7.14
CA ILE A 213 46.02 6.35 -6.51
C ILE A 213 46.36 4.94 -7.02
N TRP A 214 45.40 4.03 -7.02
CA TRP A 214 45.61 2.65 -7.47
C TRP A 214 45.98 2.58 -8.95
N SER A 215 45.34 3.39 -9.80
CA SER A 215 45.67 3.47 -11.23
C SER A 215 47.11 3.89 -11.49
N GLU A 216 47.66 4.81 -10.69
CA GLU A 216 49.05 5.24 -10.81
C GLU A 216 50.02 4.19 -10.24
N ILE A 217 49.71 3.61 -9.07
CA ILE A 217 50.56 2.59 -8.44
C ILE A 217 50.63 1.32 -9.31
N MET A 218 49.52 0.89 -9.92
CA MET A 218 49.50 -0.33 -10.72
C MET A 218 50.33 -0.22 -12.02
N LYS A 219 50.58 0.99 -12.53
CA LYS A 219 51.50 1.24 -13.65
C LYS A 219 52.98 1.07 -13.27
N LEU A 220 53.31 1.08 -11.99
CA LEU A 220 54.69 0.94 -11.53
C LEU A 220 55.25 -0.46 -11.81
N ASN A 221 56.58 -0.58 -11.73
CA ASN A 221 57.26 -1.85 -11.85
C ASN A 221 56.86 -2.78 -10.69
N SER A 222 56.71 -4.09 -10.97
CA SER A 222 56.46 -5.15 -9.96
C SER A 222 57.39 -5.16 -8.74
N LYS A 223 58.58 -4.54 -8.83
CA LYS A 223 59.55 -4.43 -7.72
C LYS A 223 59.39 -3.16 -6.89
N ASP A 224 58.50 -2.23 -7.27
CA ASP A 224 58.25 -1.01 -6.51
C ASP A 224 57.58 -1.36 -5.17
N PRO A 225 58.09 -0.84 -4.03
CA PRO A 225 57.51 -1.13 -2.73
C PRO A 225 56.02 -0.79 -2.61
N SER A 226 55.57 0.27 -3.27
CA SER A 226 54.17 0.73 -3.24
C SER A 226 53.25 -0.24 -3.97
N LYS A 227 53.72 -0.78 -5.11
CA LYS A 227 52.97 -1.78 -5.87
C LYS A 227 52.91 -3.12 -5.12
N ILE A 228 54.02 -3.55 -4.54
CA ILE A 228 54.07 -4.76 -3.71
C ILE A 228 53.07 -4.67 -2.55
N GLU A 229 52.96 -3.51 -1.90
CA GLU A 229 52.02 -3.34 -0.80
C GLU A 229 50.57 -3.32 -1.29
N LEU A 230 50.28 -2.64 -2.41
CA LEU A 230 48.95 -2.65 -3.01
C LEU A 230 48.52 -4.06 -3.44
N ASP A 231 49.42 -4.83 -4.06
CA ASP A 231 49.14 -6.22 -4.44
C ASP A 231 48.81 -7.07 -3.21
N LYS A 232 49.53 -6.89 -2.09
CA LYS A 232 49.19 -7.56 -0.83
C LYS A 232 47.83 -7.14 -0.28
N GLU A 233 47.45 -5.86 -0.40
CA GLU A 233 46.14 -5.40 0.04
C GLU A 233 45.02 -6.07 -0.76
N PHE A 234 45.12 -6.09 -2.09
CA PHE A 234 44.17 -6.80 -2.95
C PHE A 234 44.15 -8.31 -2.67
N TYR A 235 45.31 -8.92 -2.43
CA TYR A 235 45.42 -10.35 -2.13
C TYR A 235 44.63 -10.74 -0.87
N ARG A 236 44.53 -9.86 0.14
CA ARG A 236 43.71 -10.12 1.35
C ARG A 236 42.24 -10.36 1.03
N ASN A 237 41.73 -9.75 -0.05
CA ASN A 237 40.34 -9.87 -0.48
C ASN A 237 40.17 -10.87 -1.64
N TYR A 238 41.26 -11.42 -2.19
CA TYR A 238 41.20 -12.33 -3.33
C TYR A 238 40.44 -13.62 -3.00
N ASP A 239 40.75 -14.27 -1.88
CA ASP A 239 40.05 -15.49 -1.44
C ASP A 239 38.54 -15.27 -1.32
N GLU A 240 38.12 -14.09 -0.87
CA GLU A 240 36.71 -13.71 -0.79
C GLU A 240 36.11 -13.45 -2.18
N ALA A 241 36.85 -12.83 -3.11
CA ALA A 241 36.42 -12.60 -4.49
C ALA A 241 36.14 -13.93 -5.24
N ILE A 242 36.98 -14.95 -4.99
CA ILE A 242 36.89 -16.25 -5.68
C ILE A 242 36.12 -17.32 -4.90
N ARG A 243 35.65 -17.03 -3.68
CA ARG A 243 35.06 -17.99 -2.74
C ARG A 243 34.02 -18.95 -3.34
N ARG A 244 33.24 -18.48 -4.31
CA ARG A 244 32.12 -19.20 -4.94
C ARG A 244 32.35 -19.51 -6.42
N ILE A 245 33.57 -19.32 -6.91
CA ILE A 245 33.90 -19.50 -8.32
C ILE A 245 34.50 -20.89 -8.51
N GLU A 246 33.85 -21.70 -9.33
CA GLU A 246 34.42 -22.97 -9.77
C GLU A 246 35.60 -22.71 -10.72
N ASN A 247 36.76 -23.31 -10.45
CA ASN A 247 38.02 -23.11 -11.19
C ASN A 247 38.41 -21.62 -11.30
N PRO A 248 38.75 -20.98 -10.16
CA PRO A 248 39.03 -19.56 -10.15
C PRO A 248 40.32 -19.22 -10.92
N PRO A 249 40.37 -18.08 -11.64
CA PRO A 249 41.59 -17.58 -12.27
C PRO A 249 42.63 -17.22 -11.20
N SER A 250 43.92 -17.24 -11.54
CA SER A 250 44.99 -16.92 -10.57
C SER A 250 44.93 -15.47 -10.12
N PHE A 251 45.52 -15.16 -8.96
CA PHE A 251 45.58 -13.76 -8.48
C PHE A 251 46.27 -12.85 -9.50
N GLU A 252 47.35 -13.31 -10.13
CA GLU A 252 48.08 -12.56 -11.14
C GLU A 252 47.24 -12.29 -12.39
N GLU A 253 46.43 -13.26 -12.84
CA GLU A 253 45.50 -13.08 -13.95
C GLU A 253 44.43 -12.04 -13.61
N VAL A 254 43.85 -12.12 -12.40
CA VAL A 254 42.85 -11.14 -11.94
C VAL A 254 43.45 -9.75 -11.85
N MET A 255 44.66 -9.59 -11.30
CA MET A 255 45.29 -8.27 -11.14
C MET A 255 45.68 -7.62 -12.47
N GLN A 256 45.99 -8.40 -13.51
CA GLN A 256 46.19 -7.87 -14.86
C GLN A 256 44.90 -7.22 -15.38
N GLU A 257 43.77 -7.89 -15.20
CA GLU A 257 42.47 -7.39 -15.63
C GLU A 257 41.96 -6.25 -14.74
N VAL A 258 42.26 -6.24 -13.44
CA VAL A 258 41.90 -5.11 -12.54
C VAL A 258 42.51 -3.79 -13.02
N LEU A 259 43.71 -3.81 -13.60
CA LEU A 259 44.33 -2.61 -14.18
C LEU A 259 43.50 -2.06 -15.35
N GLU A 260 43.02 -2.92 -16.25
CA GLU A 260 42.14 -2.54 -17.36
C GLU A 260 40.80 -2.00 -16.83
N VAL A 261 40.21 -2.68 -15.84
CA VAL A 261 38.96 -2.26 -15.20
C VAL A 261 39.08 -0.86 -14.57
N LEU A 262 40.21 -0.54 -13.94
CA LEU A 262 40.45 0.80 -13.37
C LEU A 262 40.44 1.90 -14.44
N PHE A 263 40.97 1.64 -15.64
CA PHE A 263 40.91 2.59 -16.75
C PHE A 263 39.53 2.68 -17.39
N ASP A 264 38.74 1.61 -17.29
CA ASP A 264 37.39 1.48 -17.84
C ASP A 264 36.30 1.52 -16.76
N THR A 265 36.52 2.33 -15.71
CA THR A 265 35.53 2.58 -14.66
C THR A 265 34.84 3.93 -14.87
N ASN A 266 33.51 3.91 -15.02
CA ASN A 266 32.67 5.09 -14.95
C ASN A 266 32.18 5.31 -13.51
N MET A 267 32.34 6.52 -12.97
CA MET A 267 31.89 6.87 -11.63
C MET A 267 30.94 8.05 -11.67
N GLU A 268 29.79 7.90 -11.03
CA GLU A 268 28.73 8.91 -11.05
C GLU A 268 28.21 9.25 -9.65
N LEU A 269 28.11 10.55 -9.38
CA LEU A 269 27.45 11.09 -8.19
C LEU A 269 25.96 11.33 -8.51
N VAL A 270 25.11 10.43 -8.05
CA VAL A 270 23.67 10.42 -8.35
C VAL A 270 22.92 11.28 -7.32
N ILE A 271 22.82 12.58 -7.64
CA ILE A 271 22.09 13.59 -6.86
C ILE A 271 20.95 14.20 -7.69
N GLN A 272 20.11 15.04 -7.06
CA GLN A 272 18.98 15.67 -7.73
C GLN A 272 19.44 16.50 -8.95
N GLY A 273 18.88 16.21 -10.13
CA GLY A 273 19.26 16.86 -11.41
C GLY A 273 20.41 16.18 -12.17
N SER A 274 20.88 15.02 -11.72
CA SER A 274 21.80 14.16 -12.47
C SER A 274 21.19 13.68 -13.80
N ARG A 275 22.06 13.40 -14.78
CA ARG A 275 21.67 12.83 -16.07
C ARG A 275 21.41 11.33 -15.93
N GLU A 276 20.75 10.73 -16.93
CA GLU A 276 20.71 9.28 -17.05
C GLU A 276 22.13 8.73 -17.26
N ILE A 277 22.38 7.57 -16.67
CA ILE A 277 23.66 6.88 -16.67
C ILE A 277 23.82 6.15 -17.99
N ASP A 278 24.94 6.36 -18.65
CA ASP A 278 25.26 5.64 -19.89
C ASP A 278 25.97 4.32 -19.55
N TRP A 279 25.19 3.24 -19.46
CA TRP A 279 25.69 1.90 -19.13
C TRP A 279 26.63 1.30 -20.18
N ASN A 280 26.68 1.84 -21.40
CA ASN A 280 27.48 1.29 -22.49
C ASN A 280 28.90 1.87 -22.56
N ASN A 281 29.24 2.82 -21.68
CA ASN A 281 30.50 3.56 -21.77
C ASN A 281 31.68 2.91 -21.02
N ALA A 282 31.42 1.87 -20.23
CA ALA A 282 32.39 1.25 -19.32
C ALA A 282 31.96 -0.16 -18.90
N SER A 283 32.93 -1.03 -18.58
CA SER A 283 32.72 -2.35 -17.98
C SER A 283 32.47 -2.31 -16.46
N ALA A 284 32.92 -1.25 -15.78
CA ALA A 284 32.68 -1.02 -14.36
C ALA A 284 31.95 0.31 -14.11
N HIS A 285 30.85 0.26 -13.36
CA HIS A 285 30.08 1.44 -12.98
C HIS A 285 30.00 1.60 -11.46
N ILE A 286 30.39 2.75 -10.92
CA ILE A 286 30.27 3.05 -9.48
C ILE A 286 29.30 4.20 -9.28
N LEU A 287 28.19 3.90 -8.62
CA LEU A 287 27.16 4.87 -8.30
C LEU A 287 27.23 5.27 -6.84
N VAL A 288 27.41 6.56 -6.59
CA VAL A 288 27.40 7.12 -5.23
C VAL A 288 26.21 8.06 -5.09
N GLY A 289 25.32 7.83 -4.13
CA GLY A 289 24.14 8.67 -4.00
C GLY A 289 23.34 8.45 -2.74
N ALA A 290 22.22 9.18 -2.67
CA ALA A 290 21.28 9.23 -1.56
C ALA A 290 19.87 8.77 -2.03
N ASP A 291 18.83 9.56 -1.73
CA ASP A 291 17.44 9.20 -2.03
C ASP A 291 17.12 8.99 -3.52
N MET A 292 17.92 9.53 -4.44
CA MET A 292 17.76 9.28 -5.88
C MET A 292 18.03 7.82 -6.28
N LEU A 293 18.87 7.10 -5.52
CA LEU A 293 19.12 5.67 -5.70
C LEU A 293 18.06 4.80 -5.01
N ASN A 294 17.15 5.40 -4.23
CA ASN A 294 16.18 4.66 -3.43
C ASN A 294 14.88 4.33 -4.15
N ARG A 295 14.41 5.05 -5.18
CA ARG A 295 13.08 4.78 -5.77
C ARG A 295 12.99 5.09 -7.26
N GLY A 296 12.39 4.17 -8.02
CA GLY A 296 12.15 4.32 -9.46
C GLY A 296 13.40 4.23 -10.34
N TYR A 297 14.57 4.06 -9.72
CA TYR A 297 15.84 3.91 -10.40
C TYR A 297 16.28 2.43 -10.39
N THR A 298 16.53 1.87 -11.56
CA THR A 298 17.02 0.51 -11.74
C THR A 298 18.53 0.54 -11.89
N VAL A 299 19.25 -0.05 -10.93
CA VAL A 299 20.71 -0.19 -11.02
C VAL A 299 21.01 -1.52 -11.70
N GLU A 300 21.44 -1.46 -12.96
CA GLU A 300 21.78 -2.64 -13.77
C GLU A 300 23.13 -3.22 -13.36
N GLY A 301 23.32 -4.54 -13.48
CA GLY A 301 24.59 -5.20 -13.17
C GLY A 301 25.06 -5.10 -11.71
N LEU A 302 24.20 -4.68 -10.76
CA LEU A 302 24.61 -4.42 -9.38
C LEU A 302 25.16 -5.68 -8.70
N THR A 303 26.48 -5.70 -8.46
CA THR A 303 27.20 -6.81 -7.82
C THR A 303 27.64 -6.45 -6.40
N VAL A 304 28.21 -5.25 -6.17
CA VAL A 304 28.60 -4.81 -4.82
C VAL A 304 27.67 -3.70 -4.33
N THR A 305 27.11 -3.87 -3.14
CA THR A 305 26.35 -2.83 -2.44
C THR A 305 27.05 -2.46 -1.15
N TYR A 306 27.33 -1.17 -0.95
CA TYR A 306 27.92 -0.64 0.27
C TYR A 306 27.00 0.40 0.91
N MET A 307 26.43 0.05 2.06
CA MET A 307 25.40 0.84 2.75
C MET A 307 25.77 1.01 4.23
N PRO A 308 26.71 1.92 4.56
CA PRO A 308 27.24 2.10 5.92
C PRO A 308 26.30 2.91 6.80
N ARG A 309 25.01 2.56 6.85
CA ARG A 309 23.99 3.30 7.58
C ARG A 309 22.99 2.37 8.25
N TYR A 310 22.46 2.83 9.38
CA TYR A 310 21.34 2.20 10.06
C TYR A 310 20.10 3.12 10.05
N SER A 311 18.94 2.54 10.32
CA SER A 311 17.73 3.32 10.57
C SER A 311 17.66 3.71 12.04
N ILE A 312 17.38 4.99 12.33
CA ILE A 312 17.02 5.40 13.68
C ILE A 312 15.59 4.92 13.94
N GLY A 313 15.45 3.76 14.61
CA GLY A 313 14.18 3.11 14.92
C GLY A 313 13.77 2.05 13.87
N LYS A 314 12.69 1.30 14.17
CA LYS A 314 12.14 0.28 13.24
C LYS A 314 11.67 0.95 11.95
N SER A 315 12.26 0.58 10.82
CA SER A 315 11.83 1.04 9.50
C SER A 315 10.52 0.38 9.13
N ASN A 316 9.67 1.08 8.37
CA ASN A 316 8.52 0.43 7.75
C ASN A 316 8.98 -0.51 6.63
N ALA A 317 8.17 -1.54 6.35
CA ALA A 317 8.42 -2.53 5.29
C ALA A 317 8.77 -1.90 3.93
N ASP A 318 8.05 -0.83 3.55
CA ASP A 318 8.29 -0.07 2.32
C ASP A 318 9.70 0.54 2.25
N THR A 319 10.16 1.20 3.33
CA THR A 319 11.52 1.76 3.39
C THR A 319 12.59 0.67 3.30
N ILE A 320 12.34 -0.51 3.87
CA ILE A 320 13.25 -1.65 3.80
C ILE A 320 13.33 -2.17 2.37
N GLN A 321 12.19 -2.41 1.71
CA GLN A 321 12.17 -2.87 0.32
C GLN A 321 12.83 -1.89 -0.64
N GLN A 322 12.55 -0.59 -0.51
CA GLN A 322 13.13 0.44 -1.37
C GLN A 322 14.66 0.47 -1.33
N ARG A 323 15.25 0.05 -0.19
CA ARG A 323 16.70 -0.02 0.03
C ARG A 323 17.33 -1.32 -0.46
N CYS A 324 16.54 -2.37 -0.71
CA CYS A 324 17.02 -3.66 -1.19
C CYS A 324 17.30 -3.65 -2.71
N ARG A 325 18.06 -2.66 -3.21
CA ARG A 325 18.39 -2.55 -4.65
C ARG A 325 19.24 -3.71 -5.17
N PHE A 326 19.88 -4.45 -4.25
CA PHE A 326 20.60 -5.68 -4.54
C PHE A 326 19.68 -6.89 -4.80
N PHE A 327 18.35 -6.76 -4.66
CA PHE A 327 17.41 -7.72 -5.21
C PHE A 327 17.22 -7.49 -6.71
N GLY A 328 16.90 -8.54 -7.46
CA GLY A 328 16.69 -8.45 -8.90
C GLY A 328 17.11 -9.71 -9.63
N TYR A 329 17.22 -9.64 -10.95
CA TYR A 329 17.69 -10.76 -11.77
C TYR A 329 19.21 -10.81 -11.79
N LYS A 330 19.81 -11.53 -10.83
CA LYS A 330 21.26 -11.60 -10.64
C LYS A 330 21.84 -13.01 -10.64
N ARG A 331 21.02 -14.02 -10.96
CA ARG A 331 21.42 -15.43 -10.81
C ARG A 331 22.70 -15.78 -11.58
N ASN A 332 22.95 -15.14 -12.72
CA ASN A 332 24.13 -15.38 -13.56
C ASN A 332 25.45 -14.95 -12.91
N TYR A 333 25.42 -13.95 -12.03
CA TYR A 333 26.59 -13.35 -11.41
C TYR A 333 26.48 -13.28 -9.88
N LEU A 334 25.57 -14.07 -9.28
CA LEU A 334 25.30 -14.10 -7.85
C LEU A 334 26.56 -14.41 -7.03
N ASP A 335 27.45 -15.24 -7.58
CA ASP A 335 28.70 -15.64 -6.92
C ASP A 335 29.68 -14.46 -6.73
N SER A 336 29.57 -13.42 -7.56
CA SER A 336 30.32 -12.16 -7.44
C SER A 336 29.66 -11.15 -6.49
N CYS A 337 28.37 -11.33 -6.15
CA CYS A 337 27.62 -10.31 -5.39
C CYS A 337 28.09 -10.19 -3.94
N ARG A 338 28.27 -8.98 -3.42
CA ARG A 338 28.57 -8.71 -2.00
C ARG A 338 27.75 -7.54 -1.48
N VAL A 339 27.17 -7.69 -0.29
CA VAL A 339 26.34 -6.65 0.34
C VAL A 339 26.92 -6.29 1.70
N PHE A 340 27.50 -5.10 1.77
CA PHE A 340 28.08 -4.52 2.97
C PHE A 340 27.03 -3.67 3.69
N ILE A 341 26.60 -4.14 4.85
CA ILE A 341 25.59 -3.49 5.70
C ILE A 341 25.92 -3.67 7.18
N PRO A 342 25.47 -2.77 8.07
CA PRO A 342 25.61 -2.96 9.52
C PRO A 342 24.87 -4.20 10.03
N LEU A 343 25.26 -4.67 11.23
CA LEU A 343 24.63 -5.82 11.86
C LEU A 343 23.13 -5.58 12.13
N ASP A 344 22.78 -4.40 12.63
CA ASP A 344 21.39 -4.02 12.92
C ASP A 344 20.51 -4.08 11.66
N SER A 345 21.02 -3.58 10.53
CA SER A 345 20.33 -3.67 9.24
C SER A 345 20.19 -5.12 8.78
N THR A 346 21.20 -5.96 9.00
CA THR A 346 21.13 -7.40 8.68
C THR A 346 20.02 -8.09 9.46
N ILE A 347 19.89 -7.78 10.75
CA ILE A 347 18.81 -8.32 11.60
C ILE A 347 17.45 -7.83 11.10
N GLU A 348 17.32 -6.53 10.84
CA GLU A 348 16.08 -5.92 10.32
C GLU A 348 15.65 -6.55 8.98
N TYR A 349 16.57 -6.76 8.04
CA TYR A 349 16.29 -7.44 6.78
C TYR A 349 15.87 -8.91 6.98
N ARG A 350 16.51 -9.65 7.88
CA ARG A 350 16.13 -11.05 8.18
C ARG A 350 14.72 -11.13 8.78
N GLU A 351 14.37 -10.25 9.71
CA GLU A 351 13.01 -10.18 10.26
C GLU A 351 11.99 -9.83 9.17
N TYR A 352 12.34 -8.85 8.32
CA TYR A 352 11.51 -8.44 7.20
C TYR A 352 11.24 -9.59 6.22
N VAL A 353 12.28 -10.34 5.81
CA VAL A 353 12.14 -11.49 4.89
C VAL A 353 11.24 -12.56 5.49
N LYS A 354 11.41 -12.88 6.77
CA LYS A 354 10.51 -13.81 7.46
C LYS A 354 9.05 -13.35 7.43
N HIS A 355 8.79 -12.07 7.71
CA HIS A 355 7.44 -11.52 7.68
C HIS A 355 6.84 -11.50 6.28
N GLU A 356 7.61 -11.13 5.26
CA GLU A 356 7.17 -11.18 3.86
C GLU A 356 6.78 -12.60 3.47
N GLU A 357 7.57 -13.59 3.86
CA GLU A 357 7.31 -14.99 3.52
C GLU A 357 6.08 -15.57 4.23
N ILE A 358 5.87 -15.21 5.50
CA ILE A 358 4.63 -15.54 6.20
C ILE A 358 3.44 -14.93 5.45
N MET A 359 3.52 -13.65 5.07
CA MET A 359 2.46 -12.96 4.33
C MET A 359 2.23 -13.58 2.94
N ARG A 360 3.30 -13.89 2.21
CA ARG A 360 3.26 -14.50 0.88
C ARG A 360 2.60 -15.86 0.92
N ASN A 361 2.96 -16.70 1.91
CA ASN A 361 2.36 -18.02 2.09
C ASN A 361 0.90 -17.92 2.55
N MET A 362 0.58 -16.98 3.44
CA MET A 362 -0.80 -16.69 3.84
C MET A 362 -1.66 -16.32 2.62
N LEU A 363 -1.19 -15.41 1.77
CA LEU A 363 -1.91 -14.98 0.57
C LEU A 363 -2.02 -16.11 -0.46
N LYS A 364 -1.02 -16.99 -0.60
CA LYS A 364 -1.12 -18.15 -1.49
C LYS A 364 -2.13 -19.19 -1.01
N ALA A 365 -2.24 -19.37 0.30
CA ALA A 365 -3.06 -20.43 0.89
C ALA A 365 -4.52 -20.02 1.17
N ASN A 366 -4.83 -18.72 1.17
CA ASN A 366 -6.12 -18.21 1.62
C ASN A 366 -6.76 -17.28 0.59
N THR A 367 -8.09 -17.18 0.62
CA THR A 367 -8.84 -16.10 -0.05
C THR A 367 -8.52 -14.75 0.59
N LEU A 368 -8.73 -13.65 -0.15
CA LEU A 368 -8.51 -12.29 0.36
C LEU A 368 -9.21 -12.07 1.71
N GLU A 369 -10.50 -12.42 1.81
CA GLU A 369 -11.29 -12.27 3.04
C GLU A 369 -10.65 -12.99 4.25
N ARG A 370 -10.02 -14.15 4.02
CA ARG A 370 -9.40 -14.95 5.08
C ARG A 370 -8.01 -14.41 5.44
N ALA A 371 -7.25 -13.93 4.45
CA ALA A 371 -5.98 -13.27 4.69
C ALA A 371 -6.17 -11.97 5.50
N GLU A 372 -7.17 -11.16 5.17
CA GLU A 372 -7.53 -9.94 5.91
C GLU A 372 -7.88 -10.26 7.38
N GLN A 373 -8.68 -11.32 7.62
CA GLN A 373 -9.00 -11.77 8.98
C GLN A 373 -7.75 -12.20 9.76
N LEU A 374 -6.86 -12.97 9.15
CA LEU A 374 -5.63 -13.44 9.82
C LEU A 374 -4.71 -12.27 10.18
N LEU A 375 -4.59 -11.27 9.31
CA LEU A 375 -3.82 -10.04 9.58
C LEU A 375 -4.40 -9.22 10.74
N ILE A 376 -5.72 -9.24 10.95
CA ILE A 376 -6.37 -8.56 12.08
C ILE A 376 -6.12 -9.32 13.41
N LEU A 377 -6.11 -10.65 13.35
CA LEU A 377 -6.03 -11.50 14.54
C LEU A 377 -4.60 -11.68 15.06
N ASP A 378 -3.59 -11.60 14.19
CA ASP A 378 -2.21 -11.84 14.57
C ASP A 378 -1.53 -10.56 15.08
N SER A 379 -1.62 -10.32 16.39
CA SER A 379 -0.94 -9.21 17.08
C SER A 379 0.60 -9.21 16.92
N SER A 380 1.19 -10.32 16.47
CA SER A 380 2.63 -10.45 16.20
C SER A 380 3.03 -9.98 14.80
N MET A 381 2.09 -10.00 13.84
CA MET A 381 2.24 -9.35 12.54
C MET A 381 1.82 -7.88 12.68
N ASN A 382 2.75 -7.04 13.13
CA ASN A 382 2.58 -5.59 13.18
C ASN A 382 3.50 -4.90 12.15
N PRO A 383 3.22 -4.95 10.82
CA PRO A 383 4.17 -4.42 9.84
C PRO A 383 4.00 -2.91 9.60
N THR A 384 2.83 -2.33 9.84
CA THR A 384 2.59 -0.88 9.67
C THR A 384 1.32 -0.44 10.39
N ARG A 385 1.46 0.47 11.38
CA ARG A 385 0.44 1.31 12.05
C ARG A 385 -0.94 0.69 12.35
N ASN A 386 -1.22 0.55 13.65
CA ASN A 386 -2.55 0.51 14.32
C ASN A 386 -3.70 -0.15 13.54
N ASN A 387 -4.02 -1.39 13.94
CA ASN A 387 -5.24 -2.18 13.70
C ASN A 387 -6.41 -1.49 12.95
N ILE A 388 -6.91 -2.19 11.94
CA ILE A 388 -7.94 -1.85 10.93
C ILE A 388 -9.28 -1.32 11.50
N LEU A 389 -9.57 -1.53 12.78
CA LEU A 389 -10.46 -0.66 13.55
C LEU A 389 -9.70 -0.24 14.79
N SER A 390 -9.23 1.01 14.84
CA SER A 390 -8.70 1.50 16.11
C SER A 390 -9.83 1.48 17.14
N ALA A 391 -9.49 1.27 18.41
CA ALA A 391 -10.45 1.44 19.50
C ALA A 391 -11.21 2.78 19.36
N ASP A 392 -10.50 3.82 18.89
CA ASP A 392 -11.05 5.14 18.59
C ASP A 392 -12.17 5.12 17.53
N VAL A 393 -12.05 4.34 16.43
CA VAL A 393 -13.14 4.23 15.42
C VAL A 393 -14.38 3.61 16.04
N VAL A 394 -14.21 2.54 16.81
CA VAL A 394 -15.35 1.86 17.45
C VAL A 394 -16.00 2.76 18.48
N SER A 395 -15.21 3.42 19.34
CA SER A 395 -15.72 4.27 20.41
C SER A 395 -16.39 5.56 19.90
N HIS A 396 -15.82 6.21 18.89
CA HIS A 396 -16.30 7.52 18.43
C HIS A 396 -17.30 7.44 17.26
N LYS A 397 -17.16 6.45 16.36
CA LYS A 397 -17.90 6.42 15.09
C LYS A 397 -18.97 5.33 14.99
N LEU A 398 -18.91 4.29 15.83
CA LEU A 398 -19.85 3.16 15.84
C LEU A 398 -20.63 3.09 17.17
N SER A 399 -21.17 4.22 17.61
CA SER A 399 -21.99 4.34 18.82
C SER A 399 -23.30 5.08 18.54
N GLY A 400 -24.42 4.57 19.07
CA GLY A 400 -25.73 5.18 18.94
C GLY A 400 -26.31 5.11 17.52
N TRP A 401 -27.20 6.06 17.18
CA TRP A 401 -27.84 6.10 15.86
C TRP A 401 -26.99 6.84 14.82
N ARG A 402 -26.90 6.25 13.62
CA ARG A 402 -26.35 6.89 12.44
C ARG A 402 -27.29 6.70 11.24
N GLN A 403 -27.56 7.76 10.49
CA GLN A 403 -28.37 7.70 9.28
C GLN A 403 -27.50 7.63 8.03
N MET A 404 -28.04 7.07 6.96
CA MET A 404 -27.43 7.07 5.62
C MET A 404 -28.22 7.94 4.65
N ASN A 405 -27.54 8.38 3.59
CA ASN A 405 -28.01 9.22 2.49
C ASN A 405 -27.84 8.49 1.16
N ALA A 406 -28.69 7.48 0.91
CA ALA A 406 -28.69 6.70 -0.33
C ALA A 406 -29.38 7.45 -1.49
N LEU A 407 -28.84 8.61 -1.90
CA LEU A 407 -29.36 9.41 -3.01
C LEU A 407 -28.91 8.89 -4.39
N GLN A 408 -27.92 8.01 -4.43
CA GLN A 408 -27.42 7.32 -5.62
C GLN A 408 -28.00 5.90 -5.73
N HIS A 409 -28.06 5.33 -6.94
CA HIS A 409 -28.58 3.97 -7.19
C HIS A 409 -30.01 3.72 -6.67
N ILE A 410 -30.88 4.73 -6.74
CA ILE A 410 -32.26 4.66 -6.20
C ILE A 410 -33.03 3.47 -6.79
N GLU A 411 -33.01 3.28 -8.10
CA GLU A 411 -33.77 2.22 -8.78
C GLU A 411 -33.28 0.81 -8.38
N GLU A 412 -31.96 0.61 -8.35
CA GLU A 412 -31.34 -0.65 -7.92
C GLU A 412 -31.70 -0.97 -6.46
N ASN A 413 -31.63 0.01 -5.57
CA ASN A 413 -31.98 -0.15 -4.17
C ASN A 413 -33.47 -0.40 -3.96
N ILE A 414 -34.35 0.22 -4.75
CA ILE A 414 -35.80 -0.08 -4.72
C ILE A 414 -36.05 -1.53 -5.09
N LEU A 415 -35.45 -2.01 -6.18
CA LEU A 415 -35.60 -3.40 -6.61
C LEU A 415 -35.07 -4.37 -5.56
N PHE A 416 -33.87 -4.11 -5.05
CA PHE A 416 -33.22 -4.92 -4.01
C PHE A 416 -34.08 -4.99 -2.72
N ILE A 417 -34.49 -3.85 -2.18
CA ILE A 417 -35.27 -3.80 -0.94
C ILE A 417 -36.64 -4.45 -1.12
N SER A 418 -37.30 -4.26 -2.27
CA SER A 418 -38.61 -4.88 -2.53
C SER A 418 -38.52 -6.42 -2.57
N ASN A 419 -37.46 -6.95 -3.19
CA ASN A 419 -37.18 -8.39 -3.20
C ASN A 419 -36.82 -8.90 -1.80
N PHE A 420 -35.99 -8.15 -1.07
CA PHE A 420 -35.60 -8.50 0.30
C PHE A 420 -36.81 -8.56 1.25
N LEU A 421 -37.66 -7.53 1.25
CA LEU A 421 -38.84 -7.45 2.12
C LEU A 421 -39.89 -8.52 1.80
N SER A 422 -40.05 -8.90 0.53
CA SER A 422 -40.99 -9.95 0.12
C SER A 422 -40.47 -11.37 0.42
N SER A 423 -39.16 -11.54 0.55
CA SER A 423 -38.53 -12.85 0.85
C SER A 423 -38.59 -13.26 2.32
N LEU A 424 -39.03 -12.37 3.22
CA LEU A 424 -38.98 -12.57 4.67
C LEU A 424 -40.35 -12.41 5.34
N THR A 425 -40.53 -13.09 6.46
CA THR A 425 -41.72 -12.92 7.33
C THR A 425 -41.36 -12.03 8.51
N PHE A 426 -42.03 -10.89 8.60
CA PHE A 426 -41.81 -9.90 9.66
C PHE A 426 -42.80 -10.07 10.81
N LYS A 427 -42.36 -9.69 12.02
CA LYS A 427 -43.22 -9.57 13.21
C LYS A 427 -43.54 -8.10 13.45
N ASP A 428 -44.79 -7.78 13.78
CA ASP A 428 -45.14 -6.43 14.21
C ASP A 428 -44.40 -6.09 15.51
N PHE A 429 -43.92 -4.84 15.62
CA PHE A 429 -43.22 -4.36 16.81
C PHE A 429 -44.23 -3.93 17.88
N ASN A 430 -44.86 -2.76 17.69
CA ASN A 430 -45.94 -2.21 18.49
C ASN A 430 -46.84 -1.39 17.58
N ASN A 431 -48.14 -1.36 17.88
CA ASN A 431 -49.12 -0.58 17.15
C ASN A 431 -49.34 0.76 17.87
N PHE A 432 -48.78 1.84 17.33
CA PHE A 432 -48.87 3.17 17.93
C PHE A 432 -50.07 3.98 17.41
N GLY A 433 -51.04 3.31 16.79
CA GLY A 433 -52.34 3.88 16.42
C GLY A 433 -52.36 4.69 15.14
N THR A 434 -51.23 4.86 14.44
CA THR A 434 -51.19 5.54 13.13
C THR A 434 -50.33 4.76 12.12
N PRO A 435 -50.71 4.72 10.82
CA PRO A 435 -49.96 3.98 9.80
C PRO A 435 -48.49 4.37 9.66
N ASP A 436 -48.15 5.64 9.93
CA ASP A 436 -46.79 6.18 9.86
C ASP A 436 -45.90 5.81 11.07
N ARG A 437 -46.49 5.19 12.10
CA ARG A 437 -45.83 4.76 13.33
C ARG A 437 -45.96 3.26 13.56
N ASN A 438 -46.49 2.52 12.60
CA ASN A 438 -46.53 1.06 12.68
C ASN A 438 -45.28 0.48 12.02
N HIS A 439 -44.56 -0.33 12.79
CA HIS A 439 -43.26 -0.88 12.44
C HIS A 439 -43.29 -2.39 12.58
N ARG A 440 -42.49 -3.06 11.75
CA ARG A 440 -42.31 -4.51 11.82
C ARG A 440 -40.82 -4.85 11.74
N TYR A 441 -40.42 -5.96 12.31
CA TYR A 441 -39.02 -6.35 12.41
C TYR A 441 -38.82 -7.84 12.11
N VAL A 442 -37.58 -8.19 11.76
CA VAL A 442 -37.12 -9.56 11.57
C VAL A 442 -35.78 -9.71 12.27
N LYS A 443 -35.58 -10.88 12.90
CA LYS A 443 -34.32 -11.30 13.51
C LYS A 443 -33.58 -12.19 12.51
N LEU A 444 -32.35 -11.83 12.16
CA LEU A 444 -31.54 -12.54 11.16
C LEU A 444 -30.18 -12.89 11.73
N GLU A 445 -29.62 -14.02 11.28
CA GLU A 445 -28.22 -14.38 11.50
C GLU A 445 -27.29 -13.33 10.88
N ILE A 446 -26.12 -13.13 11.49
CA ILE A 446 -25.19 -12.06 11.10
C ILE A 446 -24.74 -12.16 9.64
N GLU A 447 -24.54 -13.36 9.11
CA GLU A 447 -24.15 -13.58 7.72
C GLU A 447 -25.17 -12.98 6.75
N LYS A 448 -26.47 -13.18 7.01
CA LYS A 448 -27.55 -12.61 6.19
C LYS A 448 -27.63 -11.09 6.29
N VAL A 449 -27.30 -10.55 7.47
CA VAL A 449 -27.26 -9.09 7.70
C VAL A 449 -26.09 -8.47 6.95
N ILE A 450 -24.94 -9.15 6.91
CA ILE A 450 -23.77 -8.75 6.14
C ILE A 450 -24.09 -8.79 4.63
N GLU A 451 -24.72 -9.84 4.13
CA GLU A 451 -25.18 -9.94 2.74
C GLU A 451 -26.13 -8.77 2.39
N PHE A 452 -27.11 -8.49 3.25
CA PHE A 452 -28.02 -7.36 3.09
C PHE A 452 -27.27 -6.03 2.95
N LEU A 453 -26.30 -5.76 3.83
CA LEU A 453 -25.49 -4.55 3.78
C LEU A 453 -24.57 -4.52 2.54
N LYS A 454 -24.03 -5.67 2.10
CA LYS A 454 -23.19 -5.75 0.88
C LYS A 454 -23.99 -5.34 -0.36
N ASP A 455 -25.22 -5.82 -0.47
CA ASP A 455 -26.05 -5.62 -1.66
C ASP A 455 -26.72 -4.23 -1.71
N PHE A 456 -27.00 -3.62 -0.56
CA PHE A 456 -27.50 -2.24 -0.50
C PHE A 456 -26.47 -1.23 -1.03
N LYS A 457 -26.76 -0.56 -2.15
CA LYS A 457 -25.81 0.31 -2.87
C LYS A 457 -25.74 1.70 -2.26
N ILE A 458 -24.52 2.15 -1.94
CA ILE A 458 -24.22 3.50 -1.45
C ILE A 458 -22.95 3.98 -2.15
N MET A 459 -22.97 5.21 -2.67
CA MET A 459 -21.83 5.78 -3.41
C MET A 459 -21.23 7.02 -2.74
N ASN A 460 -21.94 7.67 -1.81
CA ASN A 460 -21.34 8.80 -1.07
C ASN A 460 -20.28 8.27 -0.08
N MET A 461 -19.20 9.04 0.07
CA MET A 461 -18.02 8.62 0.83
C MET A 461 -18.30 8.33 2.31
N PRO A 462 -18.94 9.23 3.09
CA PRO A 462 -19.12 9.01 4.51
C PRO A 462 -19.97 7.76 4.82
N ASP A 463 -21.04 7.54 4.05
CA ASP A 463 -21.94 6.41 4.29
C ASP A 463 -21.38 5.10 3.74
N ALA A 464 -20.61 5.12 2.65
CA ALA A 464 -19.91 3.94 2.15
C ALA A 464 -18.89 3.44 3.19
N LEU A 465 -18.10 4.36 3.78
CA LEU A 465 -17.18 4.05 4.88
C LEU A 465 -17.93 3.56 6.12
N ARG A 466 -19.05 4.19 6.47
CA ARG A 466 -19.86 3.74 7.62
C ARG A 466 -20.40 2.33 7.42
N LYS A 467 -21.04 2.06 6.27
CA LYS A 467 -21.49 0.72 5.86
C LYS A 467 -20.33 -0.27 5.98
N SER A 468 -19.14 0.20 5.62
CA SER A 468 -17.93 -0.60 5.66
C SER A 468 -17.61 -1.12 7.06
N SER A 469 -17.42 -0.17 7.96
CA SER A 469 -17.05 -0.44 9.34
C SER A 469 -18.14 -1.24 10.06
N THR A 470 -19.43 -1.07 9.72
CA THR A 470 -20.51 -1.91 10.26
C THR A 470 -20.31 -3.39 9.94
N ILE A 471 -20.07 -3.77 8.68
CA ILE A 471 -19.92 -5.19 8.31
C ILE A 471 -18.68 -5.80 8.96
N GLN A 472 -17.57 -5.06 9.02
CA GLN A 472 -16.36 -5.55 9.70
C GLN A 472 -16.62 -5.80 11.18
N TYR A 473 -17.28 -4.85 11.83
CA TYR A 473 -17.67 -4.97 13.22
C TYR A 473 -18.57 -6.18 13.46
N LEU A 474 -19.56 -6.41 12.58
CA LEU A 474 -20.42 -7.59 12.62
C LEU A 474 -19.65 -8.89 12.42
N ARG A 475 -18.72 -8.96 11.45
CA ARG A 475 -17.85 -10.13 11.23
C ARG A 475 -17.01 -10.45 12.46
N TYR A 476 -16.39 -9.42 13.05
CA TYR A 476 -15.57 -9.55 14.25
C TYR A 476 -16.38 -10.14 15.43
N LEU A 477 -17.56 -9.59 15.70
CA LEU A 477 -18.40 -10.07 16.81
C LEU A 477 -18.96 -11.48 16.57
N ALA A 478 -19.30 -11.82 15.32
CA ALA A 478 -19.76 -13.16 14.96
C ALA A 478 -18.66 -14.21 15.18
N ASP A 479 -17.42 -13.92 14.75
CA ASP A 479 -16.28 -14.83 14.92
C ASP A 479 -15.92 -15.05 16.40
N LYS A 480 -16.11 -14.02 17.25
CA LYS A 480 -15.94 -14.14 18.71
C LYS A 480 -17.10 -14.85 19.41
N GLN A 481 -18.15 -15.23 18.68
CA GLN A 481 -19.44 -15.73 19.20
C GLN A 481 -20.14 -14.77 20.17
N GLU A 482 -19.76 -13.49 20.16
CA GLU A 482 -20.33 -12.44 21.00
C GLU A 482 -21.66 -11.93 20.43
N LEU A 483 -21.87 -12.05 19.12
CA LEU A 483 -23.12 -11.67 18.45
C LEU A 483 -23.57 -12.75 17.46
N LYS A 484 -24.79 -13.26 17.64
CA LYS A 484 -25.36 -14.32 16.76
C LYS A 484 -26.39 -13.78 15.78
N HIS A 485 -27.07 -12.70 16.11
CA HIS A 485 -28.15 -12.15 15.32
C HIS A 485 -28.11 -10.63 15.30
N ALA A 486 -28.79 -10.03 14.32
CA ALA A 486 -29.16 -8.62 14.33
C ALA A 486 -30.63 -8.43 13.92
N TYR A 487 -31.17 -7.25 14.17
CA TYR A 487 -32.57 -6.93 13.87
C TYR A 487 -32.66 -5.97 12.70
N ILE A 488 -33.52 -6.27 11.73
CA ILE A 488 -33.88 -5.37 10.65
C ILE A 488 -35.35 -4.97 10.81
N PHE A 489 -35.60 -3.66 10.86
CA PHE A 489 -36.90 -3.04 10.97
C PHE A 489 -37.33 -2.46 9.64
N GLU A 490 -38.56 -2.72 9.23
CA GLU A 490 -39.22 -1.92 8.21
C GLU A 490 -40.08 -0.86 8.88
N MET A 491 -39.71 0.39 8.65
CA MET A 491 -40.35 1.52 9.30
C MET A 491 -41.56 1.99 8.50
N SER A 492 -42.67 2.28 9.18
CA SER A 492 -43.89 2.83 8.56
C SER A 492 -44.40 1.98 7.38
N TYR A 493 -44.41 0.65 7.54
CA TYR A 493 -44.68 -0.29 6.43
C TYR A 493 -46.10 -0.10 5.83
N ALA A 494 -47.02 0.49 6.60
CA ALA A 494 -48.37 0.81 6.14
C ALA A 494 -48.46 2.11 5.30
N VAL A 495 -47.36 2.87 5.16
CA VAL A 495 -47.32 4.12 4.36
C VAL A 495 -46.85 3.83 2.93
N VAL A 496 -47.80 3.70 2.01
CA VAL A 496 -47.58 3.28 0.62
C VAL A 496 -46.53 4.13 -0.10
N TYR A 497 -46.59 5.46 0.02
CA TYR A 497 -45.71 6.39 -0.70
C TYR A 497 -44.43 6.76 0.06
N GLY A 498 -44.22 6.21 1.26
CA GLY A 498 -43.12 6.61 2.14
C GLY A 498 -43.39 7.93 2.87
N ARG A 499 -42.59 8.18 3.92
CA ARG A 499 -42.70 9.38 4.75
C ARG A 499 -42.02 10.56 4.06
N GLU A 500 -42.65 11.74 4.08
CA GLU A 500 -42.04 12.92 3.47
C GLU A 500 -40.84 13.42 4.27
N ARG A 501 -39.72 13.70 3.58
CA ARG A 501 -38.49 14.27 4.16
C ARG A 501 -37.90 15.35 3.27
N SER A 502 -37.40 16.40 3.90
CA SER A 502 -36.70 17.48 3.19
C SER A 502 -35.32 17.03 2.71
N LEU A 503 -34.98 17.46 1.51
CA LEU A 503 -33.63 17.39 0.98
C LEU A 503 -32.98 18.78 1.15
N ALA A 504 -31.82 18.84 1.78
CA ALA A 504 -31.05 20.07 1.98
C ALA A 504 -29.75 20.02 1.19
N THR A 505 -29.14 21.19 0.96
CA THR A 505 -27.80 21.32 0.40
C THR A 505 -26.88 21.85 1.48
N GLU A 506 -25.87 21.08 1.88
CA GLU A 506 -24.85 21.47 2.85
C GLU A 506 -23.48 21.38 2.15
N ASN A 507 -22.68 22.45 2.19
CA ASN A 507 -21.36 22.53 1.54
C ASN A 507 -21.34 22.11 0.05
N GLY A 508 -22.43 22.35 -0.68
CA GLY A 508 -22.56 21.97 -2.10
C GLY A 508 -22.96 20.52 -2.35
N VAL A 509 -23.22 19.73 -1.31
CA VAL A 509 -23.66 18.33 -1.39
C VAL A 509 -25.12 18.21 -0.95
N LEU A 510 -25.92 17.46 -1.70
CA LEU A 510 -27.31 17.16 -1.36
C LEU A 510 -27.38 16.08 -0.27
N LYS A 511 -28.22 16.31 0.76
CA LYS A 511 -28.35 15.43 1.93
C LYS A 511 -29.80 15.38 2.42
N ILE A 512 -30.23 14.22 2.92
CA ILE A 512 -31.53 14.07 3.57
C ILE A 512 -31.40 14.62 4.99
N SER A 513 -32.15 15.67 5.33
CA SER A 513 -31.94 16.41 6.58
C SER A 513 -32.07 15.55 7.84
N ASN A 514 -33.09 14.68 7.87
CA ASN A 514 -33.29 13.73 8.96
C ASN A 514 -34.21 12.61 8.47
N ILE A 515 -33.85 11.35 8.68
CA ILE A 515 -34.72 10.23 8.30
C ILE A 515 -35.71 9.87 9.42
N PHE A 516 -35.38 10.15 10.67
CA PHE A 516 -36.11 9.72 11.86
C PHE A 516 -37.29 10.65 12.20
N SER A 517 -38.48 10.07 12.43
CA SER A 517 -39.57 10.78 13.08
C SER A 517 -39.31 10.92 14.59
N GLY A 518 -39.61 12.10 15.15
CA GLY A 518 -39.43 12.40 16.57
C GLY A 518 -40.51 11.78 17.47
N ARG A 519 -40.33 11.95 18.78
CA ARG A 519 -41.30 11.55 19.80
C ARG A 519 -42.64 12.26 19.55
N SER A 520 -43.74 11.55 19.78
CA SER A 520 -45.09 12.12 19.66
C SER A 520 -46.00 11.62 20.78
N THR A 521 -46.75 12.54 21.36
CA THR A 521 -47.77 12.24 22.38
C THR A 521 -49.18 12.20 21.81
N THR A 522 -49.35 12.40 20.49
CA THR A 522 -50.66 12.35 19.83
C THR A 522 -51.02 10.92 19.43
N GLY A 523 -52.04 10.33 20.05
CA GLY A 523 -52.47 8.95 19.78
C GLY A 523 -52.91 8.23 21.06
N SER A 524 -53.29 6.95 20.94
CA SER A 524 -53.65 6.11 22.09
C SER A 524 -52.45 5.74 22.97
N GLU A 525 -51.24 5.72 22.40
CA GLU A 525 -49.99 5.46 23.10
C GLU A 525 -48.92 6.52 22.74
N THR A 526 -48.00 6.78 23.67
CA THR A 526 -46.89 7.72 23.42
C THR A 526 -45.88 7.05 22.47
N TYR A 527 -45.71 7.63 21.28
CA TYR A 527 -44.70 7.19 20.32
C TYR A 527 -43.32 7.67 20.76
N PRO A 528 -42.36 6.76 21.05
CA PRO A 528 -41.03 7.14 21.54
C PRO A 528 -40.17 7.86 20.51
N GLY A 529 -40.58 7.87 19.24
CA GLY A 529 -39.77 8.32 18.11
C GLY A 529 -39.02 7.15 17.47
N ASP A 530 -38.63 7.29 16.20
CA ASP A 530 -37.97 6.20 15.46
C ASP A 530 -36.67 5.75 16.16
N LYS A 531 -35.93 6.68 16.77
CA LYS A 531 -34.70 6.36 17.53
C LYS A 531 -34.96 5.53 18.80
N GLY A 532 -36.20 5.48 19.28
CA GLY A 532 -36.62 4.60 20.37
C GLY A 532 -37.02 3.19 19.92
N ILE A 533 -37.14 2.96 18.60
CA ILE A 533 -37.49 1.66 18.02
C ILE A 533 -36.22 0.87 17.74
N ARG A 534 -35.73 0.17 18.76
CA ARG A 534 -34.52 -0.66 18.74
C ARG A 534 -34.57 -1.70 19.84
N PHE A 535 -33.67 -2.67 19.75
CA PHE A 535 -33.32 -3.54 20.87
C PHE A 535 -31.88 -3.23 21.31
N GLU A 536 -31.63 -3.32 22.61
CA GLU A 536 -30.31 -3.05 23.21
C GLU A 536 -29.40 -4.30 23.22
N ASP A 537 -29.97 -5.50 23.01
CA ASP A 537 -29.22 -6.77 22.99
C ASP A 537 -28.40 -6.97 21.72
N SER A 538 -28.59 -6.14 20.69
CA SER A 538 -27.96 -6.31 19.39
C SER A 538 -28.03 -5.07 18.51
N LEU A 539 -27.17 -5.03 17.48
CA LEU A 539 -27.27 -4.08 16.37
C LEU A 539 -28.66 -4.11 15.71
N CYS A 540 -29.19 -2.93 15.40
CA CYS A 540 -30.48 -2.75 14.74
C CYS A 540 -30.34 -1.90 13.48
N ILE A 541 -30.97 -2.31 12.39
CA ILE A 541 -31.03 -1.57 11.12
C ILE A 541 -32.49 -1.21 10.83
N GLN A 542 -32.77 0.06 10.56
CA GLN A 542 -34.07 0.53 10.13
C GLN A 542 -34.06 0.85 8.63
N ILE A 543 -34.95 0.22 7.88
CA ILE A 543 -35.25 0.53 6.49
C ILE A 543 -36.33 1.61 6.46
N HIS A 544 -36.01 2.76 5.90
CA HIS A 544 -36.91 3.91 5.76
C HIS A 544 -37.29 4.11 4.29
N LYS A 545 -38.59 4.02 3.99
CA LYS A 545 -39.16 4.46 2.71
C LYS A 545 -39.47 5.95 2.78
N ILE A 546 -38.81 6.75 1.96
CA ILE A 546 -38.86 8.21 2.02
C ILE A 546 -39.34 8.79 0.70
N LYS A 547 -40.21 9.79 0.78
CA LYS A 547 -40.59 10.67 -0.34
C LYS A 547 -39.89 12.02 -0.17
N LEU A 548 -39.08 12.40 -1.15
CA LEU A 548 -38.28 13.62 -1.08
C LEU A 548 -39.13 14.87 -1.33
N LYS A 549 -39.01 15.84 -0.43
CA LYS A 549 -39.55 17.20 -0.55
C LYS A 549 -38.43 18.14 -0.96
N HIS A 550 -38.43 18.57 -2.22
CA HIS A 550 -37.43 19.47 -2.79
C HIS A 550 -38.03 20.28 -3.95
N SER A 551 -37.52 21.50 -4.19
CA SER A 551 -38.01 22.41 -5.24
C SER A 551 -37.58 22.00 -6.66
N SER A 552 -36.45 21.29 -6.80
CA SER A 552 -35.97 20.79 -8.09
C SER A 552 -36.89 19.70 -8.65
N MET A 553 -37.27 19.82 -9.93
CA MET A 553 -37.99 18.79 -10.69
C MET A 553 -37.26 17.43 -10.72
N GLN A 554 -35.93 17.41 -10.57
CA GLN A 554 -35.15 16.18 -10.52
C GLN A 554 -35.36 15.38 -9.23
N TRP A 555 -35.69 16.04 -8.12
CA TRP A 555 -35.68 15.45 -6.77
C TRP A 555 -37.04 15.48 -6.07
N GLY A 556 -37.89 16.44 -6.40
CA GLY A 556 -39.23 16.56 -5.82
C GLY A 556 -40.07 15.31 -6.08
N ASN A 557 -40.73 14.81 -5.03
CA ASN A 557 -41.60 13.63 -5.03
C ASN A 557 -40.91 12.29 -5.37
N LYS A 558 -39.58 12.24 -5.55
CA LYS A 558 -38.89 10.97 -5.71
C LYS A 558 -39.01 10.12 -4.44
N VAL A 559 -39.28 8.84 -4.62
CA VAL A 559 -39.34 7.84 -3.54
C VAL A 559 -38.05 7.04 -3.56
N LEU A 560 -37.47 6.79 -2.39
CA LEU A 560 -36.26 5.98 -2.23
C LEU A 560 -36.24 5.25 -0.88
N TYR A 561 -35.34 4.29 -0.74
CA TYR A 561 -35.04 3.63 0.53
C TYR A 561 -33.70 4.12 1.08
N THR A 562 -33.64 4.32 2.38
CA THR A 562 -32.39 4.59 3.11
C THR A 562 -32.38 3.88 4.46
N LEU A 563 -31.22 3.86 5.11
CA LEU A 563 -30.98 3.11 6.33
C LEU A 563 -30.69 4.02 7.53
N GLY A 564 -31.19 3.64 8.69
CA GLY A 564 -30.68 4.06 10.00
C GLY A 564 -30.05 2.86 10.67
N ILE A 565 -28.85 3.00 11.23
CA ILE A 565 -28.15 1.92 11.94
C ILE A 565 -27.95 2.35 13.39
N TYR A 566 -28.31 1.46 14.31
CA TYR A 566 -28.11 1.63 15.74
C TYR A 566 -27.03 0.68 16.25
N TYR A 567 -26.03 1.26 16.91
CA TYR A 567 -24.98 0.54 17.62
C TYR A 567 -25.24 0.67 19.13
N PRO A 568 -25.47 -0.44 19.86
CA PRO A 568 -25.59 -0.41 21.31
C PRO A 568 -24.33 0.17 21.97
N GLU A 569 -24.47 0.86 23.11
CA GLU A 569 -23.32 1.50 23.78
C GLU A 569 -22.37 0.48 24.42
N ASP A 570 -22.91 -0.60 25.01
CA ASP A 570 -22.13 -1.67 25.66
C ASP A 570 -21.20 -2.41 24.69
N PHE A 571 -21.51 -2.35 23.41
CA PHE A 571 -20.79 -2.98 22.30
C PHE A 571 -19.49 -2.24 21.96
N ALA A 572 -19.42 -0.93 22.26
CA ALA A 572 -18.17 -0.16 22.12
C ALA A 572 -17.15 -0.52 23.20
N HIS A 573 -17.61 -0.94 24.39
CA HIS A 573 -16.76 -1.30 25.52
C HIS A 573 -16.14 -2.70 25.40
N SER A 574 -16.83 -3.67 24.79
CA SER A 574 -16.33 -5.04 24.58
C SER A 574 -15.20 -5.15 23.54
N PHE A 575 -15.11 -4.20 22.59
CA PHE A 575 -14.00 -4.14 21.63
C PHE A 575 -12.65 -3.83 22.30
N VAL A 576 -12.67 -3.12 23.44
CA VAL A 576 -11.49 -2.78 24.22
C VAL A 576 -11.09 -3.96 25.11
N GLY A 577 -10.73 -5.08 24.49
CA GLY A 577 -10.05 -6.16 25.18
C GLY A 577 -8.70 -5.69 25.72
N VAL A 578 -8.65 -5.43 27.04
CA VAL A 578 -7.44 -5.43 27.88
C VAL A 578 -6.29 -4.52 27.40
N LYS A 579 -6.45 -3.20 27.52
CA LYS A 579 -5.34 -2.27 27.78
C LYS A 579 -5.64 -1.36 28.97
N LYS A 580 -5.76 -1.99 30.14
CA LYS A 580 -5.40 -1.37 31.41
C LYS A 580 -4.34 -2.26 32.07
N TYR A 581 -3.10 -2.11 31.63
CA TYR A 581 -1.95 -2.45 32.45
C TYR A 581 -1.08 -1.19 32.57
N HIS A 582 -1.19 -0.62 33.76
CA HIS A 582 -0.33 0.29 34.54
C HIS A 582 0.67 1.24 33.87
N GLU A 583 0.57 2.50 34.34
CA GLU A 583 1.59 3.54 34.57
C GLU A 583 2.93 3.48 33.82
#